data_AF-A0A8J3VCP9-F1
#
_entry.id   AF-A0A8J3VCP9-F1
#
_cell.length_a   1.000
_cell.length_b   1.000
_cell.length_c   1.000
_cell.angle_alpha   90.00
_cell.angle_beta   90.00
_cell.angle_gamma   90.00
#
_symmetry.space_group_name_H-M   'P 1'
#
loop_
_entity.id
_entity.type
_entity.pdbx_description
1 polymer ?
#
loop_
_entity_poly.entity_id
_entity_poly.type
_entity_poly.pdbx_seq_one_letter_code
_entity_poly.pdbx_strand_id
1 'polypeptide(L)' 'MDSWPSLAVYLGDVSEALYLGGGVHGMYPYLTSDGQLWWDLGEDCRSLNGESLVPAPMGLG' A
#
# COMPACT_ATOMS: atom_id res chain seq x y z
N MET A 1 2.75 -20.05 -14.45
CA MET A 1 1.81 -19.61 -13.40
C MET A 1 2.66 -19.32 -12.19
N ASP A 2 2.91 -18.04 -11.94
CA ASP A 2 3.61 -17.60 -10.73
C ASP A 2 2.71 -17.94 -9.54
N SER A 3 3.11 -18.96 -8.78
CA SER A 3 2.38 -19.33 -7.56
C SER A 3 2.44 -18.15 -6.61
N TRP A 4 1.30 -17.80 -6.00
CA TRP A 4 1.27 -16.77 -4.97
C TRP A 4 2.35 -17.04 -3.92
N PRO A 5 3.09 -16.02 -3.44
CA PRO A 5 4.07 -16.20 -2.39
C PRO A 5 3.44 -16.87 -1.16
N SER A 6 4.28 -17.52 -0.35
CA SER A 6 3.80 -18.00 0.95
C SER A 6 3.28 -16.81 1.77
N LEU A 7 2.33 -17.06 2.68
CA LEU A 7 1.76 -15.99 3.52
C LEU A 7 2.85 -15.22 4.29
N ALA A 8 3.88 -15.93 4.77
CA ALA A 8 4.99 -15.30 5.49
C ALA A 8 5.78 -14.32 4.61
N VAL A 9 6.02 -14.69 3.34
CA VAL A 9 6.69 -13.82 2.37
C VAL A 9 5.82 -12.59 2.08
N TYR A 10 4.53 -12.81 1.79
CA TYR A 10 3.61 -11.72 1.49
C TYR A 10 3.49 -10.70 2.64
N LEU A 11 3.42 -11.18 3.89
CA LEU A 11 3.39 -10.29 5.06
C LEU A 11 4.71 -9.54 5.26
N GLY A 12 5.84 -10.14 4.89
CA GLY A 12 7.14 -9.48 4.83
C GLY A 12 7.11 -8.30 3.86
N ASP A 13 6.67 -8.54 2.62
CA ASP A 13 6.60 -7.52 1.57
C ASP A 13 5.67 -6.36 1.98
N VAL A 14 4.51 -6.67 2.60
CA VAL A 14 3.59 -5.65 3.14
C VAL A 14 4.25 -4.82 4.23
N SER A 15 4.97 -5.45 5.15
CA SER A 15 5.67 -4.74 6.23
C SER A 15 6.76 -3.82 5.69
N GLU A 16 7.53 -4.30 4.71
CA GLU A 16 8.57 -3.52 4.04
C GLU A 16 7.99 -2.32 3.29
N ALA A 17 6.92 -2.52 2.51
CA ALA A 17 6.26 -1.44 1.77
C ALA A 17 5.70 -0.35 2.69
N LEU A 18 5.17 -0.72 3.87
CA LEU A 18 4.69 0.25 4.86
C LEU A 18 5.84 0.97 5.57
N TYR A 19 6.99 0.31 5.77
CA TYR A 19 8.12 0.89 6.46
C TYR A 19 8.97 1.79 5.55
N LEU A 20 9.36 1.27 4.38
CA LEU A 20 10.25 1.94 3.43
C LEU A 20 9.50 2.77 2.36
N GLY A 21 8.18 2.60 2.25
CA GLY A 21 7.40 3.08 1.11
C GLY A 21 7.46 2.11 -0.07
N GLY A 22 6.59 2.33 -1.07
CA GLY A 22 6.49 1.49 -2.26
C GLY A 22 5.21 0.66 -2.28
N GLY A 23 5.18 -0.40 -3.10
CA GLY A 23 3.99 -1.20 -3.32
C GLY A 23 4.26 -2.69 -3.35
N VAL A 24 3.23 -3.48 -3.13
CA VAL A 24 3.24 -4.94 -3.12
C VAL A 24 2.43 -5.43 -4.30
N HIS A 25 3.07 -6.16 -5.24
CA HIS A 25 2.40 -6.65 -6.45
C HIS A 25 1.65 -5.56 -7.25
N GLY A 26 2.20 -4.34 -7.31
CA GLY A 26 1.59 -3.21 -8.01
C GLY A 26 0.47 -2.51 -7.23
N MET A 27 0.18 -2.95 -6.00
CA MET A 27 -0.71 -2.28 -5.06
C MET A 27 0.10 -1.35 -4.17
N TYR A 28 -0.32 -0.10 -4.04
CA TYR A 28 0.35 0.92 -3.25
C TYR A 28 -0.53 1.35 -2.07
N PRO A 29 0.07 1.64 -0.90
CA PRO A 29 -0.65 2.06 0.27
C PRO A 29 -0.95 3.57 0.24
N TYR A 30 -2.17 3.91 0.59
CA TYR A 30 -2.70 5.26 0.72
C TYR A 30 -3.44 5.42 2.03
N LEU A 31 -3.57 6.64 2.51
CA LEU A 31 -4.48 7.03 3.57
C LEU A 31 -5.70 7.72 2.97
N THR A 32 -6.87 7.31 3.44
CA THR A 32 -8.12 8.04 3.27
C THR A 32 -8.13 9.32 4.10
N SER A 33 -9.10 10.22 3.86
CA SER A 33 -9.25 11.48 4.61
C SER A 33 -9.39 11.29 6.12
N ASP A 34 -9.93 10.15 6.56
CA ASP A 34 -10.10 9.75 7.96
C ASP A 34 -8.93 8.91 8.51
N GLY A 35 -7.83 8.80 7.74
CA GLY A 35 -6.60 8.14 8.17
C GLY A 35 -6.64 6.62 8.16
N GLN A 36 -7.61 6.01 7.47
CA GLN A 36 -7.63 4.56 7.27
C GLN A 36 -6.68 4.16 6.14
N LEU A 37 -6.08 2.97 6.26
CA LEU A 37 -5.21 2.41 5.23
C LEU A 37 -6.05 1.84 4.08
N TRP A 38 -5.71 2.25 2.86
CA TRP A 38 -6.27 1.74 1.61
C TRP A 38 -5.13 1.28 0.70
N TRP A 39 -5.36 0.22 -0.08
CA TRP A 39 -4.42 -0.25 -1.09
C TRP A 39 -5.06 -0.13 -2.47
N ASP A 40 -4.36 0.48 -3.41
CA ASP A 40 -4.86 0.65 -4.79
C ASP A 40 -3.80 0.32 -5.83
N LEU A 41 -4.25 -0.01 -7.04
CA LEU A 41 -3.37 -0.31 -8.16
C LEU A 41 -2.67 0.95 -8.67
N GLY A 42 -1.35 0.87 -8.78
CA GLY A 42 -0.50 1.95 -9.29
C GLY A 42 -0.19 3.03 -8.26
N GLU A 43 0.86 3.81 -8.56
CA GLU A 43 1.43 4.82 -7.67
C GLU A 43 0.73 6.20 -7.73
N ASP A 44 -0.24 6.34 -8.63
CA ASP A 44 -0.92 7.60 -8.94
C ASP A 44 -2.41 7.61 -8.55
N CYS A 45 -2.85 6.77 -7.61
CA CYS A 45 -4.24 6.81 -7.17
C CYS A 45 -4.51 8.07 -6.33
N ARG A 46 -5.48 8.89 -6.77
CA ARG A 46 -5.74 10.21 -6.17
C ARG A 46 -7.04 10.28 -5.39
N SER A 47 -7.96 9.33 -5.57
CA SER A 47 -9.25 9.38 -4.89
C SER A 47 -9.95 8.05 -4.75
N LEU A 48 -10.65 7.86 -3.63
CA LEU A 48 -11.54 6.74 -3.35
C LEU A 48 -12.95 7.29 -3.11
N ASN A 49 -13.94 6.89 -3.92
CA ASN A 49 -15.33 7.35 -3.80
C ASN A 49 -15.51 8.88 -3.80
N GLY A 50 -14.64 9.61 -4.49
CA GLY A 50 -14.66 11.07 -4.54
C GLY A 50 -13.93 11.77 -3.37
N GLU A 51 -13.44 11.01 -2.39
CA GLU A 51 -12.55 11.54 -1.36
C GLU A 51 -11.08 11.43 -1.79
N SER A 52 -10.26 12.40 -1.39
CA SER A 52 -8.84 12.40 -1.74
C SER A 52 -8.11 11.28 -1.01
N LEU A 53 -7.24 10.59 -1.73
CA LEU A 53 -6.23 9.72 -1.14
C LEU A 53 -4.92 10.48 -1.02
N VAL A 54 -4.18 10.19 0.05
CA VAL A 54 -2.81 10.68 0.26
C VAL A 54 -1.89 9.46 0.30
N PRO A 55 -0.71 9.46 -0.34
CA PRO A 55 0.24 8.37 -0.20
C PRO A 55 0.53 8.07 1.27
N ALA A 56 0.58 6.79 1.64
CA ALA A 56 0.86 6.43 3.02
C ALA A 56 2.26 6.92 3.43
N PRO A 57 2.40 7.52 4.63
CA PRO A 57 3.69 7.98 5.10
C PRO A 57 4.62 6.78 5.35
N MET A 58 5.91 6.97 5.08
CA MET A 58 6.94 6.00 5.45
C MET A 58 7.10 5.96 6.96
N GLY A 59 7.44 4.78 7.49
CA GLY A 59 7.77 4.62 8.91
C GLY A 59 9.02 5.44 9.25
N LEU A 60 8.83 6.59 9.92
CA LEU A 60 9.95 7.29 10.54
C LEU A 60 10.46 6.41 11.69
N GLY A 61 11.66 5.85 11.52
CA GLY A 61 12.37 5.12 12.57
C GLY A 61 12.66 5.99 13.79
#